data_AF-A0A1A9WBR8-F1
#
_entry.id   AF-A0A1A9WBR8-F1
#
_cell.length_a   1.000
_cell.length_b   1.000
_cell.length_c   1.000
_cell.angle_alpha   90.00
_cell.angle_beta   90.00
_cell.angle_gamma   90.00
#
_symmetry.space_group_name_H-M   'P 1'
#
loop_
_entity.id
_entity.type
_entity.pdbx_description
1 polymer ?
#
loop_
_entity_poly.entity_id
_entity_poly.type
_entity_poly.pdbx_seq_one_letter_code
_entity_poly.pdbx_strand_id
1 'polypeptide(L)'
;MAAFNEFTSMKDMAQFSFYNNKQHGNSEIETNDISRNSNDHVPLCSINDVQLRFLVPDDLSEVRTLCQDWFPIDYPLSWYEDITSSSRFFSLAAVYNLAIIGLIVAEIKPYRSLNKEDRGILPDGLGKTADIGYILSLGVHRKHRRNGIGSLLLDSLINHLTTAERQSVKAIFLHVLTTNEPAILFYEKRRFTLHSFLPYYYHIRGKGQRDGFTYCTDHLRHYASKLCWIGEIFKWLVMRVRQAIRWICHKTVSRFNFAP
;
A
#
# COMPACT_ATOMS: atom_id res chain seq x y z
N MET A 1 19.53 -32.23 2.06
CA MET A 1 18.54 -32.91 1.21
C MET A 1 17.24 -32.97 2.00
N ALA A 2 16.40 -31.96 1.84
CA ALA A 2 14.99 -31.94 2.26
C ALA A 2 14.37 -30.76 1.51
N ALA A 3 13.87 -31.07 0.32
CA ALA A 3 13.16 -30.16 -0.54
C ALA A 3 11.71 -30.08 -0.05
N PHE A 4 11.21 -28.89 0.23
CA PHE A 4 9.79 -28.57 0.11
C PHE A 4 9.65 -27.58 -1.03
N ASN A 5 9.74 -28.14 -2.24
CA ASN A 5 9.21 -27.54 -3.45
C ASN A 5 7.70 -27.80 -3.45
N GLU A 6 6.90 -26.80 -3.08
CA GLU A 6 5.50 -26.59 -3.50
C GLU A 6 4.91 -25.47 -2.63
N PHE A 7 5.08 -24.22 -3.07
CA PHE A 7 4.15 -23.15 -2.70
C PHE A 7 3.53 -22.64 -4.00
N THR A 8 2.51 -23.41 -4.36
CA THR A 8 1.25 -23.00 -5.01
C THR A 8 1.15 -21.52 -5.35
N SER A 9 0.91 -21.28 -6.63
CA SER A 9 0.54 -19.98 -7.18
C SER A 9 -0.70 -19.48 -6.44
N MET A 10 -0.88 -18.16 -6.28
CA MET A 10 -2.14 -17.56 -5.76
C MET A 10 -3.39 -17.99 -6.56
N LYS A 11 -3.23 -18.67 -7.70
CA LYS A 11 -4.31 -19.38 -8.41
C LYS A 11 -4.90 -20.55 -7.62
N ASP A 12 -4.14 -21.20 -6.73
CA ASP A 12 -4.55 -22.42 -6.04
C ASP A 12 -5.35 -22.17 -4.76
N MET A 13 -5.46 -20.91 -4.29
CA MET A 13 -6.35 -20.55 -3.18
C MET A 13 -7.74 -20.10 -3.64
N ALA A 14 -7.93 -19.81 -4.93
CA ALA A 14 -9.20 -19.31 -5.46
C ALA A 14 -10.17 -20.41 -5.94
N GLN A 15 -9.81 -21.68 -5.75
CA GLN A 15 -10.69 -22.81 -6.06
C GLN A 15 -10.97 -23.60 -4.79
N PHE A 16 -12.24 -23.99 -4.63
CA PHE A 16 -12.86 -24.69 -3.49
C PHE A 16 -13.43 -23.82 -2.36
N SER A 17 -14.73 -23.56 -2.43
CA SER A 17 -15.69 -24.22 -1.52
C SER A 17 -17.14 -23.86 -1.88
N PHE A 18 -17.94 -24.89 -2.19
CA PHE A 18 -19.37 -24.88 -1.92
C PHE A 18 -19.63 -26.02 -0.93
N TYR A 19 -20.06 -25.67 0.28
CA TYR A 19 -20.98 -26.51 1.05
C TYR A 19 -22.15 -25.63 1.48
N ASN A 20 -23.32 -26.01 0.98
CA ASN A 20 -24.61 -25.36 1.24
C ASN A 20 -25.00 -25.51 2.70
N ASN A 21 -25.53 -24.43 3.29
CA ASN A 21 -26.73 -24.58 4.09
C ASN A 21 -27.60 -23.33 3.96
N LYS A 22 -28.81 -23.53 3.41
CA LYS A 22 -29.88 -22.53 3.27
C LYS A 22 -30.89 -22.78 4.39
N GLN A 23 -31.18 -21.76 5.20
CA GLN A 23 -32.47 -21.55 5.85
C GLN A 23 -32.78 -20.04 5.71
N HIS A 24 -33.83 -19.68 4.96
CA HIS A 24 -35.15 -19.23 5.46
C HIS A 24 -35.03 -17.95 6.32
N GLY A 25 -35.69 -16.82 6.03
CA GLY A 25 -36.71 -16.49 5.05
C GLY A 25 -36.96 -14.98 4.99
N ASN A 26 -37.73 -14.56 3.98
CA ASN A 26 -38.27 -13.20 3.86
C ASN A 26 -39.58 -13.08 4.64
N SER A 27 -39.80 -11.93 5.29
CA SER A 27 -41.10 -11.25 5.29
C SER A 27 -40.93 -9.78 5.69
N GLU A 28 -41.79 -8.97 5.08
CA GLU A 28 -41.79 -7.50 4.96
C GLU A 28 -42.29 -6.80 6.24
N ILE A 29 -42.13 -5.46 6.29
CA ILE A 29 -43.21 -4.46 6.51
C ILE A 29 -42.61 -3.05 6.64
N GLU A 30 -43.18 -2.12 5.87
CA GLU A 30 -43.01 -0.66 5.94
C GLU A 30 -43.68 -0.05 7.18
N THR A 31 -43.17 1.07 7.70
CA THR A 31 -43.95 2.32 7.91
C THR A 31 -43.06 3.47 8.41
N ASN A 32 -43.11 4.57 7.65
CA ASN A 32 -43.24 6.00 8.00
C ASN A 32 -42.42 6.73 9.10
N ASP A 33 -42.00 7.92 8.66
CA ASP A 33 -41.82 9.20 9.36
C ASP A 33 -40.60 9.38 10.30
N ILE A 34 -39.71 10.30 9.91
CA ILE A 34 -39.55 11.64 10.49
C ILE A 34 -38.25 12.26 9.94
N SER A 35 -38.39 13.49 9.44
CA SER A 35 -37.31 14.39 9.08
C SER A 35 -36.22 14.47 10.17
N ARG A 36 -35.02 13.99 9.86
CA ARG A 36 -33.78 14.52 10.46
C ARG A 36 -32.72 14.67 9.38
N ASN A 37 -32.57 15.93 9.02
CA ASN A 37 -31.44 16.47 8.30
C ASN A 37 -30.17 16.19 9.13
N SER A 38 -29.38 15.18 8.77
CA SER A 38 -27.99 15.08 9.21
C SER A 38 -27.09 14.83 8.01
N ASN A 39 -26.57 15.94 7.48
CA ASN A 39 -25.24 15.95 6.88
C ASN A 39 -24.24 15.60 7.99
N ASP A 40 -24.18 14.32 8.39
CA ASP A 40 -23.11 13.80 9.24
C ASP A 40 -21.85 13.58 8.38
N HIS A 41 -21.38 14.66 7.79
CA HIS A 41 -19.94 14.80 7.61
C HIS A 41 -19.37 15.07 8.99
N VAL A 42 -19.02 13.99 9.70
CA VAL A 42 -18.21 14.08 10.91
C VAL A 42 -16.92 14.83 10.53
N PRO A 43 -16.73 16.09 10.97
CA PRO A 43 -15.50 16.81 10.72
C PRO A 43 -14.38 16.14 11.50
N LEU A 44 -13.20 16.04 10.88
CA LEU A 44 -11.92 15.54 11.41
C LEU A 44 -11.86 15.46 12.95
N CYS A 45 -12.35 14.36 13.53
CA CYS A 45 -11.94 13.96 14.86
C CYS A 45 -10.46 13.56 14.75
N SER A 46 -9.61 14.53 15.10
CA SER A 46 -8.17 14.44 15.36
C SER A 46 -7.50 13.16 14.86
N ILE A 47 -6.81 13.23 13.72
CA ILE A 47 -5.92 12.16 13.27
C ILE A 47 -4.88 11.78 14.34
N ASN A 48 -4.68 12.64 15.36
CA ASN A 48 -3.78 12.40 16.48
C ASN A 48 -4.23 11.24 17.39
N ASP A 49 -5.49 10.82 17.34
CA ASP A 49 -5.99 9.71 18.15
C ASP A 49 -5.89 8.36 17.42
N VAL A 50 -5.63 8.38 16.11
CA VAL A 50 -5.42 7.16 15.33
C VAL A 50 -3.99 6.69 15.53
N GLN A 51 -3.84 5.49 16.08
CA GLN A 51 -2.55 4.86 16.30
C GLN A 51 -2.25 3.85 15.21
N LEU A 52 -0.99 3.77 14.79
CA LEU A 52 -0.52 2.76 13.87
C LEU A 52 0.29 1.72 14.64
N ARG A 53 -0.08 0.44 14.50
CA ARG A 53 0.68 -0.68 15.06
C ARG A 53 0.67 -1.87 14.11
N PHE A 54 1.69 -2.72 14.19
CA PHE A 54 1.67 -3.97 13.46
C PHE A 54 0.60 -4.92 14.02
N LEU A 55 0.09 -5.78 13.15
CA LEU A 55 -0.78 -6.87 13.55
C LEU A 55 -0.02 -7.86 14.43
N VAL A 56 -0.72 -8.45 15.39
CA VAL A 56 -0.23 -9.51 16.27
C VAL A 56 -1.16 -10.72 16.19
N PRO A 57 -0.72 -11.92 16.61
CA PRO A 57 -1.54 -13.15 16.52
C PRO A 57 -2.93 -13.02 17.16
N ASP A 58 -3.07 -12.24 18.23
CA ASP A 58 -4.35 -12.01 18.92
C ASP A 58 -5.38 -11.26 18.04
N ASP A 59 -4.94 -10.50 17.03
CA ASP A 59 -5.81 -9.75 16.13
C ASP A 59 -6.52 -10.64 15.09
N LEU A 60 -6.15 -11.92 14.97
CA LEU A 60 -6.60 -12.82 13.89
C LEU A 60 -8.12 -12.85 13.75
N SER A 61 -8.84 -12.97 14.86
CA SER A 61 -10.30 -13.06 14.86
C SER A 61 -10.97 -11.76 14.41
N GLU A 62 -10.46 -10.61 14.86
CA GLU A 62 -10.95 -9.29 14.48
C GLU A 62 -10.65 -9.02 13.01
N VAL A 63 -9.40 -9.23 12.56
CA VAL A 63 -8.97 -9.01 11.18
C VAL A 63 -9.75 -9.88 10.21
N ARG A 64 -10.01 -11.15 10.54
CA ARG A 64 -10.85 -12.03 9.73
C ARG A 64 -12.25 -11.48 9.55
N THR A 65 -12.86 -11.03 10.64
CA THR A 65 -14.21 -10.45 10.64
C THR A 65 -14.27 -9.18 9.79
N LEU A 66 -13.29 -8.29 9.97
CA LEU A 66 -13.19 -7.04 9.22
C LEU A 66 -12.96 -7.29 7.73
N CYS A 67 -12.06 -8.21 7.36
CA CYS A 67 -11.80 -8.52 5.96
C CYS A 67 -13.02 -9.12 5.26
N GLN A 68 -13.80 -9.96 5.94
CA GLN A 68 -15.06 -10.50 5.39
C GLN A 68 -16.13 -9.43 5.15
N ASP A 69 -16.14 -8.36 5.94
CA ASP A 69 -17.03 -7.21 5.74
C ASP A 69 -16.51 -6.26 4.65
N TRP A 70 -15.20 -6.00 4.62
CA TRP A 70 -14.61 -4.98 3.75
C TRP A 70 -14.37 -5.46 2.32
N PHE A 71 -14.08 -6.75 2.14
CA PHE A 71 -13.68 -7.33 0.87
C PHE A 71 -14.66 -8.40 0.43
N PRO A 72 -15.05 -8.43 -0.86
CA PRO A 72 -15.94 -9.44 -1.41
C PRO A 72 -15.22 -10.78 -1.72
N ILE A 73 -14.04 -11.00 -1.12
CA ILE A 73 -13.13 -12.12 -1.41
C ILE A 73 -12.90 -12.89 -0.11
N ASP A 74 -13.02 -14.21 -0.18
CA ASP A 74 -12.76 -15.10 0.94
C ASP A 74 -11.29 -15.52 0.95
N TYR A 75 -10.52 -15.02 1.91
CA TYR A 75 -9.16 -15.50 2.17
C TYR A 75 -9.19 -16.77 3.05
N PRO A 76 -8.28 -17.73 2.83
CA PRO A 76 -8.19 -18.91 3.68
C PRO A 76 -7.64 -18.57 5.07
N LEU A 77 -7.89 -19.44 6.06
CA LEU A 77 -7.44 -19.24 7.44
C LEU A 77 -5.92 -19.08 7.55
N SER A 78 -5.16 -19.88 6.80
CA SER A 78 -3.69 -19.81 6.78
C SER A 78 -3.16 -18.45 6.35
N TRP A 79 -3.87 -17.75 5.45
CA TRP A 79 -3.49 -16.39 5.07
C TRP A 79 -3.63 -15.42 6.25
N TYR A 80 -4.70 -15.54 7.05
CA TYR A 80 -4.87 -14.73 8.25
C TYR A 80 -3.79 -15.02 9.29
N GLU A 81 -3.48 -16.30 9.53
CA GLU A 81 -2.41 -16.72 10.44
C GLU A 81 -1.05 -16.15 10.01
N ASP A 82 -0.75 -16.20 8.71
CA ASP A 82 0.48 -15.68 8.13
C ASP A 82 0.62 -14.16 8.33
N ILE A 83 -0.42 -13.37 8.03
CA ILE A 83 -0.32 -11.91 8.10
C ILE A 83 -0.27 -11.37 9.53
N THR A 84 -0.73 -12.12 10.53
CA THR A 84 -0.69 -11.73 11.95
C THR A 84 0.54 -12.25 12.69
N SER A 85 1.17 -13.30 12.18
CA SER A 85 2.23 -14.03 12.92
C SER A 85 3.60 -13.98 12.23
N SER A 86 3.63 -13.80 10.90
CA SER A 86 4.86 -13.84 10.12
C SER A 86 5.48 -12.45 9.95
N SER A 87 6.81 -12.38 10.10
CA SER A 87 7.60 -11.17 9.78
C SER A 87 7.81 -10.96 8.28
N ARG A 88 7.34 -11.89 7.43
CA ARG A 88 7.38 -11.79 5.96
C ARG A 88 6.56 -10.61 5.45
N PHE A 89 5.48 -10.28 6.14
CA PHE A 89 4.52 -9.26 5.71
C PHE A 89 4.74 -7.95 6.46
N PHE A 90 4.60 -6.86 5.73
CA PHE A 90 4.34 -5.55 6.31
C PHE A 90 2.83 -5.47 6.58
N SER A 91 2.42 -5.85 7.79
CA SER A 91 1.02 -5.91 8.22
C SER A 91 0.72 -4.82 9.25
N LEU A 92 0.24 -3.68 8.79
CA LEU A 92 0.04 -2.49 9.64
C LEU A 92 -1.46 -2.18 9.79
N ALA A 93 -1.91 -2.00 11.03
CA ALA A 93 -3.25 -1.61 11.39
C ALA A 93 -3.32 -0.15 11.85
N ALA A 94 -4.43 0.50 11.52
CA ALA A 94 -4.87 1.77 12.11
C ALA A 94 -5.92 1.47 13.19
N VAL A 95 -5.64 1.92 14.41
CA VAL A 95 -6.43 1.65 15.60
C VAL A 95 -7.01 2.95 16.15
N TYR A 96 -8.29 2.92 16.49
CA TYR A 96 -8.99 4.05 17.11
C TYR A 96 -9.94 3.50 18.18
N ASN A 97 -9.89 4.04 19.40
CA ASN A 97 -10.65 3.54 20.55
C ASN A 97 -10.52 2.02 20.75
N LEU A 98 -9.28 1.51 20.70
CA LEU A 98 -8.93 0.08 20.83
C LEU A 98 -9.47 -0.85 19.73
N ALA A 99 -10.14 -0.33 18.70
CA ALA A 99 -10.64 -1.11 17.58
C ALA A 99 -9.82 -0.87 16.30
N ILE A 100 -9.62 -1.93 15.50
CA ILE A 100 -8.99 -1.81 14.18
C ILE A 100 -9.99 -1.18 13.21
N ILE A 101 -9.67 0.02 12.73
CA ILE A 101 -10.50 0.78 11.79
C ILE A 101 -9.94 0.81 10.37
N GLY A 102 -8.73 0.29 10.16
CA GLY A 102 -8.13 0.10 8.85
C GLY A 102 -6.89 -0.76 8.92
N LEU A 103 -6.49 -1.34 7.80
CA LEU A 103 -5.26 -2.12 7.69
C LEU A 103 -4.67 -2.04 6.30
N ILE A 104 -3.35 -2.22 6.22
CA ILE A 104 -2.61 -2.47 4.99
C ILE A 104 -1.71 -3.68 5.19
N VAL A 105 -1.74 -4.60 4.25
CA VAL A 105 -0.88 -5.78 4.22
C VAL A 105 -0.12 -5.77 2.90
N ALA A 106 1.20 -5.78 2.99
CA ALA A 106 2.07 -5.86 1.84
C ALA A 106 3.16 -6.91 2.03
N GLU A 107 3.63 -7.47 0.91
CA GLU A 107 4.76 -8.38 0.87
C GLU A 107 5.86 -7.80 -0.01
N ILE A 108 7.11 -7.87 0.47
CA ILE A 108 8.27 -7.55 -0.35
C ILE A 108 8.76 -8.86 -0.95
N LYS A 109 8.72 -8.98 -2.27
CA LYS A 109 9.15 -10.20 -2.96
C LYS A 109 10.06 -9.90 -4.16
N PRO A 110 11.00 -10.79 -4.49
CA PRO A 110 11.84 -10.62 -5.67
C PRO A 110 11.02 -10.50 -6.95
N TYR A 111 11.40 -9.64 -7.89
CA TYR A 111 10.70 -9.49 -9.18
C TYR A 111 10.55 -10.82 -9.94
N ARG A 112 11.55 -11.70 -9.82
CA ARG A 112 11.53 -13.05 -10.42
C ARG A 112 10.42 -13.96 -9.89
N SER A 113 9.85 -13.69 -8.71
CA SER A 113 8.74 -14.44 -8.12
C SER A 113 7.37 -13.82 -8.41
N LEU A 114 7.29 -12.77 -9.24
CA LEU A 114 6.01 -12.27 -9.73
C LEU A 114 5.31 -13.32 -10.60
N ASN A 115 3.97 -13.28 -10.56
CA ASN A 115 3.14 -14.10 -11.44
C ASN A 115 3.36 -13.68 -12.91
N LYS A 116 2.98 -14.55 -13.85
CA LYS A 116 3.22 -14.32 -15.28
C LYS A 116 2.50 -13.06 -15.78
N GLU A 117 1.31 -12.81 -15.28
CA GLU A 117 0.48 -11.65 -15.61
C GLU A 117 1.07 -10.30 -15.18
N ASP A 118 1.94 -10.31 -14.16
CA ASP A 118 2.57 -9.10 -13.61
C ASP A 118 3.99 -8.88 -14.13
N ARG A 119 4.47 -9.76 -15.02
CA ARG A 119 5.75 -9.57 -15.70
C ARG A 119 5.60 -8.41 -16.67
N GLY A 120 6.41 -7.37 -16.49
CA GLY A 120 6.33 -6.13 -17.26
C GLY A 120 6.18 -4.87 -16.40
N ILE A 121 5.92 -5.02 -15.09
CA ILE A 121 5.94 -3.89 -14.15
C ILE A 121 7.32 -3.21 -14.16
N LEU A 122 8.40 -3.99 -14.33
CA LEU A 122 9.75 -3.49 -14.55
C LEU A 122 10.23 -3.77 -15.96
N PRO A 123 11.06 -2.89 -16.54
CA PRO A 123 11.89 -3.23 -17.69
C PRO A 123 12.83 -4.40 -17.36
N ASP A 124 13.06 -5.30 -18.32
CA ASP A 124 13.86 -6.51 -18.14
C ASP A 124 15.28 -6.27 -17.60
N GLY A 125 15.87 -5.12 -17.94
CA GLY A 125 17.19 -4.72 -17.45
C GLY A 125 17.23 -4.38 -15.96
N LEU A 126 16.10 -3.93 -15.38
CA LEU A 126 16.00 -3.52 -13.97
C LEU A 126 15.50 -4.65 -13.07
N GLY A 127 14.81 -5.65 -13.63
CA GLY A 127 14.10 -6.68 -12.85
C GLY A 127 14.97 -7.78 -12.22
N LYS A 128 16.19 -8.03 -12.68
CA LYS A 128 16.94 -9.25 -12.27
C LYS A 128 17.31 -9.30 -10.78
N THR A 129 17.54 -8.15 -10.15
CA THR A 129 17.92 -8.03 -8.73
C THR A 129 16.97 -7.13 -7.94
N ALA A 130 15.86 -6.72 -8.55
CA ALA A 130 14.88 -5.85 -7.93
C ALA A 130 13.91 -6.65 -7.06
N ASP A 131 13.54 -6.05 -5.94
CA ASP A 131 12.38 -6.44 -5.16
C ASP A 131 11.19 -5.56 -5.52
N ILE A 132 10.00 -6.08 -5.26
CA ILE A 132 8.73 -5.44 -5.53
C ILE A 132 7.87 -5.50 -4.27
N GLY A 133 7.28 -4.37 -3.90
CA GLY A 133 6.24 -4.31 -2.89
C GLY A 133 4.89 -4.70 -3.51
N TYR A 134 4.30 -5.79 -3.07
CA TYR A 134 2.96 -6.20 -3.46
C TYR A 134 1.98 -5.82 -2.35
N ILE A 135 0.98 -4.97 -2.62
CA ILE A 135 -0.10 -4.71 -1.66
C ILE A 135 -1.14 -5.83 -1.82
N LEU A 136 -1.27 -6.67 -0.80
CA LEU A 136 -2.24 -7.77 -0.76
C LEU A 136 -3.62 -7.26 -0.37
N SER A 137 -3.67 -6.36 0.62
CA SER A 137 -4.91 -5.82 1.16
C SER A 137 -4.72 -4.39 1.65
N LEU A 138 -5.69 -3.53 1.35
CA LEU A 138 -5.82 -2.19 1.92
C LEU A 138 -7.30 -1.94 2.17
N GLY A 139 -7.66 -1.77 3.44
CA GLY A 139 -9.05 -1.61 3.85
C GLY A 139 -9.19 -0.55 4.93
N VAL A 140 -10.32 0.16 4.90
CA VAL A 140 -10.74 1.08 5.95
C VAL A 140 -12.22 0.83 6.20
N HIS A 141 -12.56 0.73 7.48
CA HIS A 141 -13.93 0.57 7.94
C HIS A 141 -14.83 1.66 7.37
N ARG A 142 -16.02 1.30 6.87
CA ARG A 142 -16.89 2.20 6.08
C ARG A 142 -17.15 3.55 6.74
N LYS A 143 -17.39 3.56 8.06
CA LYS A 143 -17.66 4.77 8.86
C LYS A 143 -16.45 5.72 8.98
N HIS A 144 -15.25 5.24 8.72
CA HIS A 144 -14.00 6.01 8.84
C HIS A 144 -13.35 6.30 7.47
N ARG A 145 -14.00 5.92 6.36
CA ARG A 145 -13.51 6.25 5.01
C ARG A 145 -13.55 7.76 4.78
N ARG A 146 -12.74 8.21 3.82
CA ARG A 146 -12.60 9.64 3.42
C ARG A 146 -12.04 10.57 4.50
N ASN A 147 -11.57 10.03 5.63
CA ASN A 147 -10.90 10.76 6.71
C ASN A 147 -9.36 10.60 6.70
N GLY A 148 -8.77 10.26 5.55
CA GLY A 148 -7.30 10.18 5.41
C GLY A 148 -6.63 8.92 5.95
N ILE A 149 -7.35 7.96 6.55
CA ILE A 149 -6.74 6.74 7.12
C ILE A 149 -6.11 5.83 6.06
N GLY A 150 -6.79 5.56 4.95
CA GLY A 150 -6.20 4.75 3.86
C GLY A 150 -4.98 5.44 3.25
N SER A 151 -5.00 6.77 3.26
CA SER A 151 -3.87 7.60 2.90
C SER A 151 -2.69 7.43 3.86
N LEU A 152 -2.94 7.53 5.17
CA LEU A 152 -1.95 7.32 6.22
C LEU A 152 -1.29 5.94 6.13
N LEU A 153 -2.10 4.88 5.97
CA LEU A 153 -1.61 3.50 5.85
C LEU A 153 -0.70 3.31 4.62
N LEU A 154 -1.11 3.84 3.46
CA LEU A 154 -0.32 3.76 2.23
C LEU A 154 0.99 4.56 2.36
N ASP A 155 0.95 5.75 2.95
CA ASP A 155 2.15 6.56 3.18
C ASP A 155 3.12 5.86 4.13
N SER A 156 2.64 5.22 5.19
CA SER A 156 3.47 4.40 6.09
C SER A 156 4.16 3.25 5.36
N LEU A 157 3.46 2.56 4.46
CA LEU A 157 4.06 1.52 3.63
C LEU A 157 5.13 2.10 2.70
N ILE A 158 4.82 3.17 1.97
CA ILE A 158 5.76 3.80 1.03
C ILE A 158 7.02 4.27 1.80
N ASN A 159 6.85 4.89 2.95
CA ASN A 159 7.97 5.32 3.80
C ASN A 159 8.81 4.12 4.28
N HIS A 160 8.18 3.01 4.64
CA HIS A 160 8.88 1.78 5.01
C HIS A 160 9.69 1.22 3.84
N LEU A 161 9.15 1.21 2.63
CA LEU A 161 9.78 0.66 1.43
C LEU A 161 10.85 1.57 0.81
N THR A 162 10.84 2.86 1.10
CA THR A 162 11.78 3.84 0.55
C THR A 162 12.98 4.13 1.45
N THR A 163 13.17 3.35 2.52
CA THR A 163 14.34 3.47 3.39
C THR A 163 15.65 3.10 2.67
N ALA A 164 16.78 3.61 3.17
CA ALA A 164 18.10 3.33 2.61
C ALA A 164 18.48 1.83 2.60
N GLU A 165 17.89 1.04 3.49
CA GLU A 165 18.10 -0.42 3.57
C GLU A 165 17.30 -1.20 2.52
N ARG A 166 16.24 -0.61 1.96
CA ARG A 166 15.32 -1.25 1.00
C ARG A 166 15.48 -0.72 -0.42
N GLN A 167 16.69 -0.31 -0.78
CA GLN A 167 17.01 0.19 -2.13
C GLN A 167 16.79 -0.84 -3.24
N SER A 168 16.68 -2.14 -2.91
CA SER A 168 16.30 -3.19 -3.85
C SER A 168 14.84 -3.06 -4.30
N VAL A 169 13.96 -2.50 -3.48
CA VAL A 169 12.54 -2.30 -3.84
C VAL A 169 12.45 -1.22 -4.89
N LYS A 170 11.98 -1.59 -6.07
CA LYS A 170 11.86 -0.65 -7.19
C LYS A 170 10.42 -0.16 -7.36
N ALA A 171 9.44 -1.04 -7.22
CA ALA A 171 8.03 -0.77 -7.52
C ALA A 171 7.14 -1.15 -6.35
N ILE A 172 5.97 -0.53 -6.30
CA ILE A 172 4.82 -1.03 -5.56
C ILE A 172 3.70 -1.31 -6.54
N PHE A 173 3.05 -2.46 -6.43
CA PHE A 173 1.89 -2.81 -7.27
C PHE A 173 0.79 -3.48 -6.46
N LEU A 174 -0.40 -3.54 -7.06
CA LEU A 174 -1.59 -4.12 -6.49
C LEU A 174 -2.59 -4.55 -7.55
N HIS A 175 -3.55 -5.35 -7.13
CA HIS A 175 -4.71 -5.72 -7.92
C HIS A 175 -5.98 -5.08 -7.36
N VAL A 176 -6.85 -4.60 -8.25
CA VAL A 176 -8.14 -4.01 -7.89
C VAL A 176 -9.23 -4.50 -8.85
N LEU A 177 -10.44 -4.74 -8.36
CA LEU A 177 -11.60 -5.03 -9.21
C LEU A 177 -11.85 -3.87 -10.18
N THR A 178 -12.16 -4.16 -11.44
CA THR A 178 -12.48 -3.12 -12.44
C THR A 178 -13.68 -2.27 -12.07
N THR A 179 -14.60 -2.83 -11.27
CA THR A 179 -15.81 -2.14 -10.77
C THR A 179 -15.58 -1.35 -9.48
N ASN A 180 -14.37 -1.38 -8.89
CA ASN A 180 -14.08 -0.69 -7.62
C ASN A 180 -13.55 0.74 -7.88
N GLU A 181 -14.42 1.58 -8.44
CA GLU A 181 -14.12 2.98 -8.76
C GLU A 181 -13.53 3.77 -7.58
N PRO A 182 -14.02 3.65 -6.32
CA PRO A 182 -13.43 4.39 -5.20
C PRO A 182 -11.96 4.05 -4.95
N ALA A 183 -11.57 2.77 -5.10
CA ALA A 183 -10.19 2.34 -4.94
C ALA A 183 -9.33 2.78 -6.13
N ILE A 184 -9.85 2.66 -7.36
CA ILE A 184 -9.18 3.13 -8.58
C ILE A 184 -8.82 4.62 -8.45
N LEU A 185 -9.81 5.46 -8.14
CA LEU A 185 -9.60 6.90 -7.95
C LEU A 185 -8.63 7.21 -6.81
N PHE A 186 -8.66 6.42 -5.73
CA PHE A 186 -7.72 6.56 -4.63
C PHE A 186 -6.28 6.29 -5.09
N TYR A 187 -6.03 5.20 -5.81
CA TYR A 187 -4.69 4.83 -6.27
C TYR A 187 -4.16 5.77 -7.36
N GLU A 188 -5.00 6.21 -8.30
CA GLU A 188 -4.62 7.20 -9.31
C GLU A 188 -4.24 8.55 -8.69
N LYS A 189 -5.01 9.02 -7.70
CA LYS A 189 -4.66 10.22 -6.93
C LYS A 189 -3.31 10.06 -6.21
N ARG A 190 -2.96 8.83 -5.85
CA ARG A 190 -1.70 8.43 -5.21
C ARG A 190 -0.58 8.10 -6.21
N ARG A 191 -0.74 8.47 -7.48
CA ARG A 191 0.26 8.30 -8.56
C ARG A 191 0.57 6.85 -8.93
N PHE A 192 -0.35 5.93 -8.62
CA PHE A 192 -0.35 4.64 -9.27
C PHE A 192 -0.94 4.79 -10.67
N THR A 193 -0.40 4.05 -11.62
CA THR A 193 -0.86 4.01 -13.00
C THR A 193 -1.40 2.62 -13.32
N LEU A 194 -2.46 2.58 -14.11
CA LEU A 194 -2.97 1.33 -14.67
C LEU A 194 -1.88 0.67 -15.52
N HIS A 195 -1.55 -0.58 -15.21
CA HIS A 195 -0.56 -1.37 -15.92
C HIS A 195 -1.20 -2.37 -16.89
N SER A 196 -2.11 -3.21 -16.36
CA SER A 196 -2.67 -4.35 -17.10
C SER A 196 -4.14 -4.58 -16.74
N PHE A 197 -4.91 -5.10 -17.70
CA PHE A 197 -6.24 -5.65 -17.50
C PHE A 197 -6.14 -7.17 -17.32
N LEU A 198 -6.83 -7.69 -16.31
CA LEU A 198 -6.80 -9.09 -15.90
C LEU A 198 -8.21 -9.70 -16.04
N PRO A 199 -8.53 -10.36 -17.17
CA PRO A 199 -9.85 -10.95 -17.38
C PRO A 199 -10.11 -12.11 -16.41
N TYR A 200 -11.31 -12.16 -15.82
CA TYR A 200 -11.77 -13.23 -14.92
C TYR A 200 -10.84 -13.54 -13.73
N TYR A 201 -10.06 -12.55 -13.28
CA TYR A 201 -9.03 -12.70 -12.26
C TYR A 201 -9.57 -13.02 -10.87
N TYR A 202 -10.70 -12.42 -10.50
CA TYR A 202 -11.31 -12.58 -9.18
C TYR A 202 -12.48 -13.56 -9.22
N HIS A 203 -12.62 -14.37 -8.17
CA HIS A 203 -13.84 -15.14 -7.92
C HIS A 203 -14.61 -14.51 -6.75
N ILE A 204 -15.75 -13.89 -7.03
CA ILE A 204 -16.58 -13.27 -5.99
C ILE A 204 -17.71 -14.20 -5.60
N ARG A 205 -17.85 -14.45 -4.30
CA ARG A 205 -18.90 -15.31 -3.74
C ARG A 205 -20.29 -14.89 -4.20
N GLY A 206 -21.03 -15.83 -4.79
CA GLY A 206 -22.39 -15.61 -5.30
C GLY A 206 -22.49 -14.73 -6.56
N LYS A 207 -21.36 -14.22 -7.07
CA LYS A 207 -21.32 -13.34 -8.25
C LYS A 207 -20.52 -13.95 -9.42
N GLY A 208 -19.65 -14.91 -9.16
CA GLY A 208 -18.84 -15.60 -10.17
C GLY A 208 -17.54 -14.86 -10.49
N GLN A 209 -16.96 -15.15 -11.66
CA GLN A 209 -15.70 -14.54 -12.08
C GLN A 209 -15.86 -13.04 -12.40
N ARG A 210 -14.85 -12.24 -12.07
CA ARG A 210 -14.79 -10.80 -12.28
C ARG A 210 -13.40 -10.37 -12.71
N ASP A 211 -13.36 -9.31 -13.49
CA ASP A 211 -12.11 -8.76 -14.01
C ASP A 211 -11.38 -7.92 -12.96
N GLY A 212 -10.07 -7.85 -13.11
CA GLY A 212 -9.19 -7.02 -12.31
C GLY A 212 -8.34 -6.08 -13.15
N PHE A 213 -7.74 -5.10 -12.49
CA PHE A 213 -6.66 -4.27 -12.98
C PHE A 213 -5.43 -4.45 -12.13
N THR A 214 -4.26 -4.44 -12.75
CA THR A 214 -2.98 -4.25 -12.08
C THR A 214 -2.65 -2.75 -12.09
N TYR A 215 -2.41 -2.18 -10.91
CA TYR A 215 -1.91 -0.81 -10.75
C TYR A 215 -0.49 -0.84 -10.18
N CYS A 216 0.41 0.01 -10.67
CA CYS A 216 1.78 0.10 -10.16
C CYS A 216 2.28 1.55 -10.05
N THR A 217 3.32 1.76 -9.25
CA THR A 217 4.00 3.06 -9.14
C THR A 217 4.94 3.31 -10.31
N ASP A 218 4.95 4.53 -10.85
CA ASP A 218 5.87 4.92 -11.92
C ASP A 218 7.33 5.05 -11.44
N HIS A 219 8.20 4.17 -11.95
CA HIS A 219 9.64 4.13 -11.68
C HIS A 219 10.40 5.38 -12.12
N LEU A 220 9.98 5.99 -13.23
CA LEU A 220 10.74 7.05 -13.89
C LEU A 220 10.81 8.28 -12.97
N ARG A 221 9.74 8.55 -12.22
CA ARG A 221 9.70 9.67 -11.28
C ARG A 221 10.59 9.49 -10.06
N HIS A 222 10.74 8.27 -9.53
CA HIS A 222 11.59 8.08 -8.35
C HIS A 222 13.07 8.26 -8.69
N TYR A 223 13.52 7.74 -9.83
CA TYR A 223 14.86 8.01 -10.36
C TYR A 223 15.07 9.50 -10.69
N ALA A 224 14.08 10.15 -11.33
CA ALA A 224 14.13 11.59 -11.59
C ALA A 224 14.20 12.42 -10.30
N SER A 225 13.46 12.06 -9.25
CA SER A 225 13.53 12.75 -7.96
C SER A 225 14.89 12.59 -7.29
N LYS A 226 15.52 11.40 -7.39
CA LYS A 226 16.86 11.14 -6.85
C LYS A 226 17.93 11.95 -7.60
N LEU A 227 17.83 12.03 -8.92
CA LEU A 227 18.67 12.91 -9.75
C LEU A 227 18.47 14.39 -9.42
N CYS A 228 17.23 14.82 -9.20
CA CYS A 228 16.93 16.20 -8.81
C CYS A 228 17.54 16.54 -7.44
N TRP A 229 17.46 15.62 -6.47
CA TRP A 229 18.06 15.77 -5.14
C TRP A 229 19.59 15.86 -5.19
N ILE A 230 20.23 15.05 -6.04
CA ILE A 230 21.68 15.13 -6.31
C ILE A 230 22.04 16.50 -6.92
N GLY A 231 21.21 17.02 -7.82
CA GLY A 231 21.36 18.37 -8.37
C GLY A 231 21.31 19.47 -7.31
N GLU A 232 20.40 19.36 -6.34
CA GLU A 232 20.29 20.32 -5.23
C GLU A 232 21.48 20.24 -4.26
N ILE A 233 21.99 19.05 -3.95
CA ILE A 233 23.24 18.89 -3.20
C ILE A 233 24.41 19.57 -3.93
N PHE A 234 24.52 19.34 -5.25
CA PHE A 234 25.60 19.92 -6.04
C PHE A 234 25.54 21.45 -6.03
N LYS A 235 24.35 22.04 -6.18
CA LYS A 235 24.13 23.50 -6.05
C LYS A 235 24.54 24.01 -4.66
N TRP A 236 24.14 23.32 -3.59
CA TRP A 236 24.52 23.68 -2.23
C TRP A 236 26.04 23.64 -2.01
N LEU A 237 26.71 22.60 -2.53
CA LEU A 237 28.15 22.44 -2.42
C LEU A 237 28.89 23.56 -3.16
N VAL A 238 28.47 23.88 -4.39
CA VAL A 238 29.03 24.98 -5.18
C VAL A 238 28.85 26.32 -4.46
N MET A 239 27.68 26.56 -3.84
CA MET A 239 27.45 27.76 -3.04
C MET A 239 28.40 27.85 -1.84
N ARG A 240 28.62 26.74 -1.13
CA ARG A 240 29.55 26.68 0.02
C ARG A 240 31.00 26.90 -0.38
N VAL A 241 31.44 26.31 -1.49
CA VAL A 241 32.78 26.52 -2.05
C VAL A 241 32.97 27.99 -2.45
N ARG A 242 31.99 28.61 -3.13
CA ARG A 242 32.04 30.05 -3.48
C ARG A 242 32.15 30.95 -2.24
N GLN A 243 31.42 30.63 -1.17
CA GLN A 243 31.51 31.37 0.09
C GLN A 243 32.89 31.21 0.76
N ALA A 244 33.43 30.00 0.77
CA ALA A 244 34.78 29.74 1.30
C ALA A 244 35.86 30.47 0.49
N ILE A 245 35.78 30.44 -0.84
CA ILE A 245 36.70 31.18 -1.72
C ILE A 245 36.62 32.68 -1.44
N ARG A 246 35.41 33.26 -1.37
CA ARG A 246 35.23 34.68 -1.03
C ARG A 246 35.83 35.03 0.33
N TRP A 247 35.63 34.18 1.33
CA TRP A 247 36.20 34.38 2.66
C TRP A 247 37.74 34.31 2.65
N ILE A 248 38.32 33.34 1.93
CA ILE A 248 39.77 33.23 1.76
C ILE A 248 40.32 34.47 1.04
N CYS A 249 39.72 34.89 -0.08
CA CYS A 249 40.14 36.08 -0.81
C CYS A 249 40.08 37.34 0.07
N HIS A 250 38.99 37.52 0.84
CA HIS A 250 38.86 38.65 1.77
C HIS A 250 39.95 38.63 2.85
N LYS A 251 40.23 37.45 3.44
CA LYS A 251 41.24 37.28 4.50
C LYS A 251 42.66 37.52 4.00
N THR A 252 42.95 37.13 2.76
CA THR A 252 44.25 37.36 2.12
C THR A 252 44.43 38.84 1.76
N VAL A 253 43.41 39.50 1.20
CA VAL A 253 43.46 40.95 0.89
C VAL A 253 43.58 41.79 2.18
N SER A 254 42.88 41.43 3.26
CA SER A 254 43.01 42.12 4.55
C SER A 254 44.40 41.94 5.19
N ARG A 255 45.15 40.91 4.82
CA ARG A 255 46.53 40.68 5.29
C ARG A 255 47.58 41.52 4.54
N PHE A 256 47.29 41.94 3.31
CA PHE A 256 48.19 42.79 2.51
C PHE A 256 47.96 44.29 2.71
N ASN A 257 46.84 44.71 3.31
CA ASN A 257 46.54 46.13 3.60
C ASN A 257 47.11 46.63 4.95
N PHE A 258 48.01 45.88 5.59
CA PHE A 258 48.76 46.32 6.78
C PHE A 258 50.26 46.09 6.56
N ALA A 259 50.85 46.90 5.70
CA ALA A 259 52.30 47.10 5.63
C ALA A 259 52.56 48.58 5.38
N PRO A 260 52.76 49.40 6.43
CA PRO A 260 53.41 50.70 6.30
C PRO A 260 54.91 50.56 6.06
#